data_AF-A0AAW1MZD0-F1
#
_entry.id   AF-A0AAW1MZD0-F1
#
_cell.length_a   1.000
_cell.length_b   1.000
_cell.length_c   1.000
_cell.angle_alpha   90.00
_cell.angle_beta   90.00
_cell.angle_gamma   90.00
#
_symmetry.space_group_name_H-M   'P 1'
#
loop_
_entity.id
_entity.type
_entity.pdbx_description
1 polymer ?
#
loop_
_entity_poly.entity_id
_entity_poly.type
_entity_poly.pdbx_seq_one_letter_code
_entity_poly.pdbx_strand_id
1 'polypeptide(L)'
;MSKNILKYDDKLMQQALVAVKQNHVSVKSAAKQFNVPMTTLYYKVTGKYPEKRQMGPKTNLREEEEKIIIEWIFKSSHRDFPITKSQLLDSRRKTGRQMVQVIYEKTSRSGSQDDTKLHLLKLPVNQKAKEPNKYYPGQIKKINHRKKTYLMLLMEQSGHNFRWPEKEHSLWYSLEQIICKIGKPKPINSRGSYHVSEMAIYLQ
;
A
#
# COMPACT_ATOMS: atom_id res chain seq x y z
N MET A 1 -36.12 19.64 14.35
CA MET A 1 -36.77 18.49 13.70
C MET A 1 -35.90 18.03 12.54
N SER A 2 -35.40 16.78 12.56
CA SER A 2 -34.62 16.23 11.45
C SER A 2 -35.53 16.04 10.24
N LYS A 3 -35.22 16.70 9.12
CA LYS A 3 -35.92 16.44 7.85
C LYS A 3 -35.49 15.07 7.34
N ASN A 4 -36.33 14.06 7.54
CA ASN A 4 -36.12 12.77 6.88
C ASN A 4 -36.47 12.95 5.40
N ILE A 5 -35.43 13.11 4.58
CA ILE A 5 -35.57 13.29 3.12
C ILE A 5 -36.20 12.05 2.49
N LEU A 6 -36.07 10.89 3.14
CA LEU A 6 -36.58 9.61 2.67
C LEU A 6 -37.80 9.19 3.50
N LYS A 7 -38.81 8.65 2.81
CA LYS A 7 -40.04 8.15 3.45
C LYS A 7 -39.93 6.70 3.92
N TYR A 8 -38.80 6.03 3.72
CA TYR A 8 -38.64 4.60 3.98
C TYR A 8 -37.17 4.24 4.30
N ASP A 9 -36.98 3.15 5.03
CA ASP A 9 -35.66 2.59 5.37
C ASP A 9 -35.13 1.71 4.22
N ASP A 10 -33.84 1.86 3.90
CA ASP A 10 -33.18 1.13 2.82
C ASP A 10 -33.07 -0.38 3.14
N LYS A 11 -32.94 -0.76 4.42
CA LYS A 11 -32.91 -2.18 4.82
C LYS A 11 -34.23 -2.89 4.51
N LEU A 12 -35.35 -2.25 4.84
CA LEU A 12 -36.69 -2.77 4.55
C LEU A 12 -36.94 -2.86 3.04
N MET A 13 -36.45 -1.89 2.27
CA MET A 13 -36.53 -1.92 0.79
C MET A 13 -35.72 -3.09 0.20
N GLN A 14 -34.53 -3.39 0.75
CA GLN A 14 -33.74 -4.55 0.32
C GLN A 14 -34.44 -5.88 0.62
N GLN A 15 -35.03 -6.03 1.82
CA GLN A 15 -35.80 -7.22 2.16
C GLN A 15 -37.02 -7.40 1.24
N ALA A 16 -37.73 -6.32 0.93
CA ALA A 16 -38.85 -6.35 -0.02
C ALA A 16 -38.40 -6.74 -1.43
N LEU A 17 -37.24 -6.26 -1.89
CA LEU A 17 -36.67 -6.64 -3.20
C LEU A 17 -36.33 -8.13 -3.26
N VAL A 18 -35.70 -8.67 -2.22
CA VAL A 18 -35.35 -10.09 -2.13
C VAL A 18 -36.62 -10.94 -2.16
N ALA A 19 -37.63 -10.59 -1.37
CA ALA A 19 -38.90 -11.31 -1.30
C ALA A 19 -39.66 -11.35 -2.64
N VAL A 20 -39.62 -10.25 -3.41
CA VAL A 20 -40.23 -10.19 -4.74
C VAL A 20 -39.41 -10.97 -5.77
N LYS A 21 -38.08 -10.84 -5.77
CA LYS A 21 -37.19 -11.52 -6.73
C LYS A 21 -37.16 -13.03 -6.55
N GLN A 22 -37.25 -13.51 -5.30
CA GLN A 22 -37.35 -14.92 -4.98
C GLN A 22 -38.76 -15.50 -5.20
N ASN A 23 -39.66 -14.74 -5.85
CA ASN A 23 -41.04 -15.10 -6.20
C ASN A 23 -41.96 -15.47 -5.03
N HIS A 24 -41.62 -15.06 -3.80
CA HIS A 24 -42.43 -15.41 -2.62
C HIS A 24 -43.66 -14.51 -2.43
N VAL A 25 -43.69 -13.30 -3.00
CA VAL A 25 -44.79 -12.33 -2.82
C VAL A 25 -44.90 -11.34 -3.99
N SER A 26 -46.13 -10.88 -4.27
CA SER A 26 -46.38 -9.81 -5.23
C SER A 26 -45.82 -8.46 -4.74
N VAL A 27 -45.44 -7.58 -5.68
CA VAL A 27 -44.89 -6.24 -5.38
C VAL A 27 -45.79 -5.45 -4.42
N LYS A 28 -47.11 -5.55 -4.59
CA LYS A 28 -48.10 -4.87 -3.74
C LYS A 28 -48.14 -5.45 -2.33
N SER A 29 -48.06 -6.77 -2.20
CA SER A 29 -48.02 -7.45 -0.89
C SER A 29 -46.74 -7.10 -0.13
N ALA A 30 -45.59 -7.20 -0.81
CA ALA A 30 -44.29 -6.85 -0.23
C ALA A 30 -44.23 -5.36 0.20
N ALA A 31 -44.74 -4.44 -0.62
CA ALA A 31 -44.78 -3.03 -0.28
C ALA A 31 -45.57 -2.75 1.01
N LYS A 32 -46.71 -3.44 1.19
CA LYS A 32 -47.54 -3.32 2.40
C LYS A 32 -46.85 -3.94 3.61
N GLN A 33 -46.23 -5.12 3.44
CA GLN A 33 -45.57 -5.85 4.52
C GLN A 33 -44.35 -5.12 5.07
N PHE A 34 -43.52 -4.54 4.20
CA PHE A 34 -42.30 -3.83 4.58
C PHE A 34 -42.49 -2.31 4.72
N ASN A 35 -43.73 -1.81 4.58
CA ASN A 35 -44.09 -0.38 4.64
C ASN A 35 -43.20 0.50 3.73
N VAL A 36 -42.99 0.06 2.49
CA VAL A 36 -42.17 0.78 1.49
C VAL A 36 -43.04 1.28 0.33
N PRO A 37 -42.70 2.41 -0.33
CA PRO A 37 -43.45 2.91 -1.48
C PRO A 37 -43.49 1.89 -2.62
N MET A 38 -44.70 1.45 -2.96
CA MET A 38 -44.95 0.42 -3.98
C MET A 38 -44.34 0.77 -5.35
N THR A 39 -44.47 2.02 -5.79
CA THR A 39 -43.93 2.48 -7.08
C THR A 39 -42.41 2.41 -7.11
N THR A 40 -41.75 2.74 -6.01
CA THR A 40 -40.29 2.70 -5.90
C THR A 40 -39.78 1.26 -5.90
N LEU A 41 -40.48 0.37 -5.18
CA LEU A 41 -40.18 -1.07 -5.20
C LEU A 41 -40.36 -1.63 -6.62
N TYR A 42 -41.47 -1.32 -7.29
CA TYR A 42 -41.75 -1.75 -8.67
C TYR A 42 -40.66 -1.32 -9.65
N TYR A 43 -40.22 -0.06 -9.61
CA TYR A 43 -39.16 0.44 -10.51
C TYR A 43 -37.78 -0.16 -10.24
N LYS A 44 -37.50 -0.55 -9.00
CA LYS A 44 -36.29 -1.30 -8.65
C LYS A 44 -36.35 -2.76 -9.12
N VAL A 45 -37.51 -3.41 -9.03
CA VAL A 45 -37.72 -4.79 -9.52
C VAL A 45 -37.64 -4.85 -11.05
N THR A 46 -38.23 -3.88 -11.74
CA THR A 46 -38.20 -3.79 -13.22
C THR A 46 -36.87 -3.28 -13.78
N GLY A 47 -35.90 -2.93 -12.92
CA GLY A 47 -34.58 -2.45 -13.34
C GLY A 47 -34.53 -1.01 -13.88
N LYS A 48 -35.66 -0.28 -13.87
CA LYS A 48 -35.67 1.15 -14.23
C LYS A 48 -34.81 1.99 -13.29
N TYR A 49 -34.73 1.58 -12.02
CA TYR A 49 -33.86 2.19 -11.03
C TYR A 49 -32.88 1.16 -10.46
N PRO A 50 -31.65 1.58 -10.12
CA PRO A 50 -30.67 0.69 -9.50
C PRO A 50 -31.15 0.24 -8.11
N GLU A 51 -30.77 -0.99 -7.74
CA GLU A 51 -31.09 -1.60 -6.46
C GLU A 51 -30.46 -0.83 -5.30
N LYS A 52 -29.14 -0.59 -5.39
CA LYS A 52 -28.45 0.38 -4.54
C LYS A 52 -28.78 1.77 -5.04
N ARG A 53 -29.39 2.57 -4.15
CA ARG A 53 -29.58 4.00 -4.41
C ARG A 53 -28.21 4.67 -4.46
N GLN A 54 -28.00 5.52 -5.45
CA GLN A 54 -26.90 6.48 -5.46
C GLN A 54 -27.49 7.89 -5.40
N MET A 55 -27.08 8.66 -4.38
CA MET A 55 -27.41 10.08 -4.29
C MET A 55 -26.30 10.87 -4.98
N GLY A 56 -26.67 11.67 -5.98
CA GLY A 56 -25.72 12.45 -6.75
C GLY A 56 -25.05 11.68 -7.90
N PRO A 57 -24.12 12.33 -8.63
CA PRO A 57 -23.43 11.75 -9.77
C PRO A 57 -22.55 10.55 -9.37
N LYS A 58 -22.25 9.70 -10.36
CA LYS A 58 -21.33 8.57 -10.18
C LYS A 58 -19.97 9.07 -9.70
N THR A 59 -19.44 8.43 -8.66
CA THR A 59 -18.11 8.73 -8.14
C THR A 59 -17.05 8.30 -9.17
N ASN A 60 -16.01 9.12 -9.33
CA ASN A 60 -14.87 8.79 -10.20
C ASN A 60 -13.94 7.73 -9.59
N LEU A 61 -14.09 7.46 -8.29
CA LEU A 61 -13.32 6.46 -7.55
C LEU A 61 -14.03 5.10 -7.63
N ARG A 62 -13.25 4.04 -7.87
CA ARG A 62 -13.75 2.66 -7.80
C ARG A 62 -13.92 2.24 -6.33
N GLU A 63 -14.84 1.30 -6.08
CA GLU A 63 -15.10 0.79 -4.72
C GLU A 63 -13.83 0.22 -4.05
N GLU A 64 -12.95 -0.43 -4.84
CA GLU A 64 -11.67 -0.94 -4.38
C GLU A 64 -10.72 0.18 -3.91
N GLU A 65 -10.66 1.29 -4.65
CA GLU A 65 -9.82 2.43 -4.32
C GLU A 65 -10.34 3.14 -3.07
N GLU A 66 -11.66 3.28 -2.96
CA GLU A 66 -12.30 3.85 -1.78
C GLU A 66 -12.02 3.03 -0.51
N LYS A 67 -12.05 1.70 -0.62
CA LYS A 67 -11.73 0.80 0.50
C LYS A 67 -10.31 1.00 1.01
N ILE A 68 -9.34 1.15 0.09
CA ILE A 68 -7.93 1.41 0.44
C ILE A 68 -7.79 2.74 1.18
N ILE A 69 -8.49 3.78 0.70
CA ILE A 69 -8.48 5.12 1.33
C ILE A 69 -9.08 5.06 2.73
N ILE A 70 -10.21 4.37 2.90
CA ILE A 70 -10.87 4.20 4.20
C ILE A 70 -9.95 3.47 5.19
N GLU A 71 -9.36 2.35 4.77
CA GLU A 71 -8.44 1.58 5.63
C GLU A 71 -7.24 2.44 6.05
N TRP A 72 -6.71 3.26 5.15
CA TRP A 72 -5.66 4.22 5.47
C TRP A 72 -6.11 5.29 6.47
N ILE A 73 -7.33 5.83 6.31
CA ILE A 73 -7.86 6.83 7.24
C ILE A 73 -7.91 6.26 8.65
N PHE A 74 -8.46 5.06 8.80
CA PHE A 74 -8.51 4.39 10.08
C PHE A 74 -7.11 4.09 10.62
N LYS A 75 -6.21 3.50 9.82
CA LYS A 75 -4.83 3.20 10.27
C LYS A 75 -4.04 4.43 10.72
N SER A 76 -4.28 5.58 10.09
CA SER A 76 -3.57 6.83 10.43
C SER A 76 -4.17 7.46 11.68
N SER A 77 -5.49 7.42 11.82
CA SER A 77 -6.18 7.84 13.04
C SER A 77 -5.74 7.03 14.26
N HIS A 78 -5.53 5.72 14.13
CA HIS A 78 -5.05 4.85 15.22
C HIS A 78 -3.58 5.11 15.61
N ARG A 79 -2.83 5.88 14.81
CA ARG A 79 -1.44 6.25 15.08
C ARG A 79 -1.31 7.72 15.49
N ASP A 80 -2.39 8.34 15.95
CA ASP A 80 -2.46 9.75 16.36
C ASP A 80 -2.18 10.78 15.24
N PHE A 81 -2.29 10.35 13.97
CA PHE A 81 -2.16 11.23 12.80
C PHE A 81 -3.45 11.22 11.98
N PRO A 82 -4.50 11.93 12.42
CA PRO A 82 -5.75 12.03 11.68
C PRO A 82 -5.54 12.79 10.36
N ILE A 83 -6.07 12.24 9.27
CA ILE A 83 -5.91 12.82 7.94
C ILE A 83 -6.92 13.95 7.73
N THR A 84 -6.41 15.07 7.24
CA THR A 84 -7.21 16.24 6.92
C THR A 84 -7.77 16.19 5.49
N LYS A 85 -8.89 16.88 5.25
CA LYS A 85 -9.57 16.93 3.94
C LYS A 85 -8.64 17.37 2.81
N SER A 86 -7.71 18.30 3.08
CA SER A 86 -6.72 18.77 2.10
C SER A 86 -5.79 17.63 1.67
N GLN A 87 -5.28 16.83 2.62
CA GLN A 87 -4.42 15.68 2.35
C GLN A 87 -5.13 14.60 1.55
N LEU A 88 -6.43 14.40 1.80
CA LEU A 88 -7.29 13.47 1.05
C LEU A 88 -7.56 13.97 -0.38
N LEU A 89 -7.75 15.26 -0.59
CA LEU A 89 -7.98 15.81 -1.94
C LEU A 89 -6.70 15.84 -2.78
N ASP A 90 -5.57 16.05 -2.14
CA ASP A 90 -4.25 16.03 -2.76
C ASP A 90 -3.89 14.63 -3.29
N SER A 91 -4.46 13.59 -2.66
CA SER A 91 -4.29 12.20 -3.09
C SER A 91 -5.08 11.88 -4.37
N ARG A 92 -6.19 12.58 -4.65
CA ARG A 92 -7.05 12.42 -5.85
C ARG A 92 -6.32 12.67 -7.18
N ARG A 93 -5.24 13.44 -7.18
CA ARG A 93 -4.43 13.73 -8.38
C ARG A 93 -3.47 12.59 -8.76
N LYS A 94 -3.25 11.65 -7.84
CA LYS A 94 -2.38 10.49 -8.06
C LYS A 94 -3.27 9.27 -8.23
N THR A 95 -3.10 8.54 -9.32
CA THR A 95 -3.85 7.31 -9.62
C THR A 95 -3.76 6.34 -8.42
N GLY A 96 -4.80 5.55 -8.12
CA GLY A 96 -4.88 4.70 -6.92
C GLY A 96 -3.64 3.86 -6.60
N ARG A 97 -2.88 3.43 -7.63
CA ARG A 97 -1.57 2.75 -7.48
C ARG A 97 -0.46 3.65 -6.94
N GLN A 98 -0.39 4.90 -7.38
CA GLN A 98 0.56 5.90 -6.86
C GLN A 98 0.15 6.40 -5.46
N MET A 99 -1.15 6.37 -5.12
CA MET A 99 -1.60 6.72 -3.78
C MET A 99 -1.05 5.79 -2.72
N VAL A 100 -1.10 4.46 -2.89
CA VAL A 100 -0.58 3.51 -1.89
C VAL A 100 0.90 3.77 -1.58
N GLN A 101 1.69 4.06 -2.62
CA GLN A 101 3.13 4.31 -2.50
C GLN A 101 3.42 5.69 -1.86
N VAL A 102 2.68 6.73 -2.25
CA VAL A 102 2.80 8.08 -1.67
C VAL A 102 2.24 8.14 -0.25
N ILE A 103 1.28 7.29 0.10
CA ILE A 103 0.65 7.21 1.42
C ILE A 103 1.59 6.54 2.43
N TYR A 104 2.28 5.46 2.05
CA TYR A 104 3.33 4.86 2.87
C TYR A 104 4.46 5.88 3.12
N GLU A 105 4.79 6.69 2.11
CA GLU A 105 5.74 7.79 2.23
C GLU A 105 5.22 8.98 3.07
N LYS A 106 3.93 9.36 2.97
CA LYS A 106 3.35 10.52 3.66
C LYS A 106 3.06 10.26 5.15
N THR A 107 2.64 9.04 5.50
CA THR A 107 2.46 8.62 6.91
C THR A 107 3.80 8.51 7.64
N SER A 108 4.90 8.43 6.88
CA SER A 108 6.27 8.53 7.37
C SER A 108 6.80 9.98 7.40
N ARG A 109 6.00 10.99 6.99
CA ARG A 109 6.43 12.38 6.67
C ARG A 109 5.63 13.49 7.37
N SER A 110 5.15 13.33 8.60
CA SER A 110 5.14 14.50 9.48
C SER A 110 6.57 14.72 9.98
N GLY A 111 7.45 15.17 9.08
CA GLY A 111 8.89 15.11 9.28
C GLY A 111 9.79 15.71 8.19
N SER A 112 9.42 16.84 7.57
CA SER A 112 10.32 17.66 6.73
C SER A 112 10.73 17.10 5.36
N GLN A 113 11.00 18.02 4.43
CA GLN A 113 11.65 17.83 3.14
C GLN A 113 13.07 17.18 3.26
N ASP A 114 13.53 16.95 4.49
CA ASP A 114 14.70 16.17 4.87
C ASP A 114 14.47 14.65 4.95
N ASP A 115 13.25 14.13 4.88
CA ASP A 115 12.99 12.71 5.18
C ASP A 115 13.54 11.73 4.13
N THR A 116 13.57 12.10 2.85
CA THR A 116 14.27 11.28 1.84
C THR A 116 15.77 11.31 2.07
N LYS A 117 16.33 12.45 2.49
CA LYS A 117 17.73 12.58 2.88
C LYS A 117 18.02 11.75 4.14
N LEU A 118 17.13 11.74 5.13
CA LEU A 118 17.18 10.94 6.36
C LEU A 118 17.00 9.44 6.10
N HIS A 119 16.13 9.01 5.20
CA HIS A 119 15.96 7.59 4.85
C HIS A 119 17.18 7.04 4.11
N LEU A 120 17.77 7.87 3.23
CA LEU A 120 19.03 7.61 2.56
C LEU A 120 20.19 7.59 3.57
N LEU A 121 20.24 8.52 4.53
CA LEU A 121 21.19 8.55 5.66
C LEU A 121 20.99 7.39 6.66
N LYS A 122 19.77 6.81 6.74
CA LYS A 122 19.41 5.67 7.60
C LYS A 122 19.68 4.32 6.93
N LEU A 123 20.13 4.29 5.67
CA LEU A 123 20.50 3.02 5.07
C LEU A 123 21.69 2.43 5.86
N PRO A 124 21.54 1.20 6.37
CA PRO A 124 22.61 0.55 7.11
C PRO A 124 23.84 0.41 6.24
N VAL A 125 25.00 0.51 6.89
CA VAL A 125 26.30 0.39 6.23
C VAL A 125 26.36 -0.91 5.43
N ASN A 126 25.84 -2.03 5.93
CA ASN A 126 25.85 -3.32 5.23
C ASN A 126 24.50 -3.64 4.57
N GLN A 127 24.53 -3.94 3.27
CA GLN A 127 23.36 -4.19 2.41
C GLN A 127 23.64 -5.30 1.41
N LYS A 128 22.57 -5.91 0.90
CA LYS A 128 22.63 -6.89 -0.18
C LYS A 128 22.27 -6.23 -1.52
N ALA A 129 23.14 -6.36 -2.52
CA ALA A 129 22.90 -5.91 -3.89
C ALA A 129 22.66 -7.10 -4.85
N LYS A 130 21.86 -6.85 -5.89
CA LYS A 130 21.59 -7.79 -7.00
C LYS A 130 22.29 -7.32 -8.26
N GLU A 131 23.14 -8.18 -8.79
CA GLU A 131 23.62 -8.16 -10.17
C GLU A 131 22.88 -9.21 -11.00
N PRO A 132 22.94 -9.15 -12.35
CA PRO A 132 21.97 -9.82 -13.24
C PRO A 132 21.60 -11.25 -12.86
N ASN A 133 22.56 -12.04 -12.34
CA ASN A 133 22.33 -13.40 -11.83
C ASN A 133 23.03 -13.71 -10.49
N LYS A 134 23.52 -12.72 -9.75
CA LYS A 134 24.27 -12.99 -8.51
C LYS A 134 24.02 -11.94 -7.43
N TYR A 135 24.04 -12.40 -6.19
CA TYR A 135 23.80 -11.59 -5.02
C TYR A 135 25.09 -11.38 -4.24
N TYR A 136 25.34 -10.14 -3.82
CA TYR A 136 26.54 -9.79 -3.11
C TYR A 136 26.22 -9.01 -1.84
N PRO A 137 26.80 -9.37 -0.69
CA PRO A 137 26.82 -8.49 0.46
C PRO A 137 27.82 -7.37 0.19
N GLY A 138 27.49 -6.16 0.64
CA GLY A 138 28.32 -5.00 0.41
C GLY A 138 28.03 -3.87 1.36
N GLN A 139 28.89 -2.85 1.35
CA GLN A 139 28.80 -1.67 2.17
C GLN A 139 28.46 -0.42 1.37
N ILE A 140 27.43 0.32 1.77
CA ILE A 140 27.14 1.63 1.16
C ILE A 140 28.22 2.62 1.60
N LYS A 141 29.00 3.12 0.65
CA LYS A 141 30.02 4.16 0.85
C LYS A 141 29.49 5.56 0.57
N LYS A 142 28.73 5.75 -0.51
CA LYS A 142 28.23 7.06 -0.94
C LYS A 142 26.80 6.98 -1.46
N ILE A 143 26.09 8.10 -1.38
CA ILE A 143 24.70 8.18 -1.82
C ILE A 143 24.53 9.38 -2.73
N ASN A 144 23.91 9.16 -3.89
CA ASN A 144 23.49 10.20 -4.80
C ASN A 144 21.98 10.43 -4.65
N HIS A 145 21.62 11.42 -3.83
CA HIS A 145 20.23 11.73 -3.51
C HIS A 145 19.41 12.18 -4.73
N ARG A 146 20.04 12.83 -5.73
CA ARG A 146 19.35 13.32 -6.93
C ARG A 146 18.93 12.20 -7.86
N LYS A 147 19.83 11.25 -8.11
CA LYS A 147 19.60 10.10 -9.00
C LYS A 147 19.03 8.89 -8.26
N LYS A 148 18.91 8.95 -6.94
CA LYS A 148 18.52 7.82 -6.07
C LYS A 148 19.41 6.58 -6.28
N THR A 149 20.72 6.80 -6.43
CA THR A 149 21.72 5.73 -6.60
C THR A 149 22.70 5.67 -5.44
N TYR A 150 23.29 4.50 -5.22
CA TYR A 150 24.14 4.18 -4.07
C TYR A 150 25.44 3.55 -4.52
N LEU A 151 26.57 4.13 -4.10
CA LEU A 151 27.87 3.52 -4.31
C LEU A 151 28.09 2.47 -3.23
N MET A 152 28.12 1.20 -3.62
CA MET A 152 28.36 0.08 -2.73
C MET A 152 29.73 -0.54 -2.99
N LEU A 153 30.50 -0.75 -1.92
CA LEU A 153 31.67 -1.61 -1.90
C LEU A 153 31.19 -3.05 -1.74
N LEU A 154 31.50 -3.93 -2.67
CA LEU A 154 31.03 -5.32 -2.61
C LEU A 154 32.07 -6.22 -1.94
N MET A 155 31.59 -7.25 -1.26
CA MET A 155 32.44 -8.36 -0.85
C MET A 155 32.56 -9.37 -1.98
N GLU A 156 33.73 -9.98 -2.09
CA GLU A 156 33.97 -11.12 -2.97
C GLU A 156 33.65 -12.41 -2.23
N GLN A 157 33.03 -13.34 -2.96
CA GLN A 157 32.75 -14.67 -2.45
C GLN A 157 34.03 -15.51 -2.50
N SER A 158 34.41 -16.09 -1.36
CA SER A 158 35.53 -17.03 -1.21
C SER A 158 34.98 -18.33 -0.62
N GLY A 159 34.64 -19.28 -1.50
CA GLY A 159 33.91 -20.51 -1.13
C GLY A 159 32.51 -20.19 -0.59
N HIS A 160 32.23 -20.63 0.65
CA HIS A 160 30.99 -20.32 1.37
C HIS A 160 31.05 -19.01 2.20
N ASN A 161 32.20 -18.34 2.20
CA ASN A 161 32.45 -17.14 3.00
C ASN A 161 32.68 -15.92 2.11
N PHE A 162 32.78 -14.75 2.72
CA PHE A 162 32.97 -13.47 2.03
C PHE A 162 34.22 -12.76 2.51
N ARG A 163 34.91 -12.04 1.62
CA ARG A 163 36.08 -11.22 1.96
C ARG A 163 35.96 -9.85 1.29
N TRP A 164 36.50 -8.83 1.93
CA TRP A 164 36.66 -7.52 1.30
C TRP A 164 37.78 -7.60 0.25
N PRO A 165 37.54 -7.16 -1.00
CA PRO A 165 38.55 -7.25 -2.05
C PRO A 165 39.76 -6.38 -1.73
N GLU A 166 40.94 -6.81 -2.19
CA GLU A 166 42.20 -6.06 -1.97
C GLU A 166 42.21 -4.73 -2.74
N LYS A 167 41.58 -4.71 -3.91
CA LYS A 167 41.27 -3.50 -4.66
C LYS A 167 39.80 -3.14 -4.41
N GLU A 168 39.50 -1.88 -4.12
CA GLU A 168 38.11 -1.50 -3.83
C GLU A 168 37.22 -1.64 -5.07
N HIS A 169 36.33 -2.63 -5.07
CA HIS A 169 35.30 -2.80 -6.09
C HIS A 169 34.03 -2.08 -5.65
N SER A 170 33.87 -0.84 -6.13
CA SER A 170 32.69 -0.01 -5.84
C SER A 170 31.82 0.20 -7.07
N LEU A 171 30.53 -0.12 -6.97
CA LEU A 171 29.54 0.03 -8.06
C LEU A 171 28.34 0.85 -7.62
N TRP A 172 27.73 1.56 -8.57
CA TRP A 172 26.50 2.32 -8.34
C TRP A 172 25.29 1.43 -8.56
N TYR A 173 24.46 1.30 -7.53
CA TYR A 173 23.19 0.56 -7.56
C TYR A 173 22.00 1.50 -7.45
N SER A 174 20.89 1.14 -8.08
CA SER A 174 19.58 1.74 -7.80
C SER A 174 18.95 1.12 -6.55
N LEU A 175 17.94 1.78 -5.99
CA LEU A 175 17.22 1.24 -4.82
C LEU A 175 16.59 -0.13 -5.10
N GLU A 176 16.15 -0.38 -6.33
CA GLU A 176 15.52 -1.64 -6.74
C GLU A 176 16.49 -2.82 -6.76
N GLN A 177 17.79 -2.53 -6.91
CA GLN A 177 18.85 -3.53 -6.87
C GLN A 177 19.31 -3.83 -5.43
N ILE A 178 18.92 -3.00 -4.47
CA ILE A 178 19.20 -3.21 -3.04
C ILE A 178 18.03 -3.98 -2.42
N ILE A 179 18.30 -5.20 -1.97
CA ILE A 179 17.24 -6.14 -1.57
C ILE A 179 16.92 -6.02 -0.10
N CYS A 180 17.94 -6.07 0.75
CA CYS A 180 17.73 -6.10 2.19
C CYS A 180 18.95 -5.62 2.97
N LYS A 181 18.66 -5.16 4.18
CA LYS A 181 19.64 -4.95 5.24
C LYS A 181 20.21 -6.30 5.67
N ILE A 182 21.54 -6.35 5.79
CA ILE A 182 22.24 -7.47 6.42
C ILE A 182 22.83 -7.01 7.75
N GLY A 183 22.99 -7.94 8.68
CA GLY A 183 23.75 -7.73 9.92
C GLY A 183 25.20 -7.38 9.64
N LYS A 184 25.94 -7.02 10.69
CA LYS A 184 27.41 -6.88 10.57
C LYS A 184 28.01 -8.26 10.25
N PRO A 185 28.79 -8.40 9.15
CA PRO A 185 29.45 -9.66 8.84
C PRO A 185 30.31 -10.13 10.03
N LYS A 186 30.17 -11.40 10.42
CA LYS A 186 30.90 -11.95 11.57
C LYS A 186 32.28 -12.42 11.11
N PRO A 187 33.40 -11.93 11.67
CA PRO A 187 34.72 -12.41 11.28
C PRO A 187 34.87 -13.88 11.67
N ILE A 188 35.40 -14.69 10.75
CA ILE A 188 35.66 -16.13 10.97
C ILE A 188 37.11 -16.33 11.38
N ASN A 189 38.02 -15.57 10.79
CA ASN A 189 39.46 -15.71 10.99
C ASN A 189 40.16 -14.34 10.99
N SER A 190 41.42 -14.32 11.44
CA SER A 190 42.30 -13.15 11.37
C SER A 190 42.70 -12.76 9.94
N ARG A 191 42.40 -13.62 8.95
CA ARG A 191 42.73 -13.44 7.53
C ARG A 191 41.65 -12.65 6.75
N GLY A 192 40.69 -12.06 7.46
CA GLY A 192 39.68 -11.19 6.86
C GLY A 192 38.55 -11.91 6.13
N SER A 193 38.28 -13.18 6.45
CA SER A 193 37.07 -13.89 6.00
C SER A 193 35.91 -13.62 6.95
N TYR A 194 34.73 -13.42 6.38
CA TYR A 194 33.50 -13.10 7.10
C TYR A 194 32.37 -14.07 6.75
N HIS A 195 31.58 -14.38 7.76
CA HIS A 195 30.32 -15.10 7.63
C HIS A 195 29.16 -14.10 7.57
N VAL A 196 28.28 -14.27 6.58
CA VAL A 196 27.05 -13.46 6.40
C VAL A 196 25.87 -14.43 6.34
N SER A 197 25.16 -14.57 7.46
CA SER A 197 24.10 -15.57 7.62
C SER A 197 22.96 -15.39 6.63
N GLU A 198 22.66 -14.14 6.26
CA GLU A 198 21.60 -13.78 5.31
C GLU A 198 21.93 -14.18 3.86
N MET A 199 23.19 -14.50 3.54
CA MET A 199 23.60 -14.96 2.21
C MET A 199 23.40 -16.46 2.01
N ALA A 200 23.19 -17.26 3.07
CA ALA A 200 23.05 -18.70 2.98
C ALA A 200 21.92 -19.16 2.03
N ILE A 201 20.83 -18.39 1.95
CA ILE A 201 19.66 -18.67 1.09
C ILE A 201 20.01 -18.53 -0.40
N TYR A 202 21.07 -17.79 -0.73
CA TYR A 202 21.41 -17.38 -2.10
C TYR A 202 22.68 -18.05 -2.63
N LEU A 203 23.29 -18.93 -1.84
CA LEU A 203 24.49 -19.69 -2.17
C LEU A 203 24.18 -21.15 -2.56
N GLN A 204 22.92 -21.45 -2.88
CA GLN A 204 22.46 -22.76 -3.36
C GLN A 204 22.94 -23.06 -4.78
#